data_AF-A0A920G8C9-F1
#
_entry.id   AF-A0A920G8C9-F1
#
_cell.length_a   1.000
_cell.length_b   1.000
_cell.length_c   1.000
_cell.angle_alpha   90.00
_cell.angle_beta   90.00
_cell.angle_gamma   90.00
#
_symmetry.space_group_name_H-M   'P 1'
#
loop_
_entity.id
_entity.type
_entity.pdbx_description
1 polymer ?
#
loop_
_entity_poly.entity_id
_entity_poly.type
_entity_poly.pdbx_seq_one_letter_code
_entity_poly.pdbx_strand_id
1 'polypeptide(L)' 'MATVNWDPVDQTVLANEQVIDGRGWRSGAVVERREIPQWFIRITAYAEELLAGLIRWTVGLKPSASCNETGLEKVGA' A
#
# COMPACT_ATOMS: atom_id res chain seq x y z
N MET A 1 -17.83 12.76 0.68
CA MET A 1 -17.80 12.55 -0.78
C MET A 1 -16.35 12.31 -1.16
N ALA A 2 -16.06 11.37 -2.06
CA ALA A 2 -14.71 11.16 -2.54
C ALA A 2 -14.59 11.67 -3.98
N THR A 3 -13.55 12.46 -4.24
CA THR A 3 -13.23 12.92 -5.60
C THR A 3 -12.58 11.78 -6.36
N VAL A 4 -13.23 11.31 -7.41
CA VAL A 4 -12.74 10.24 -8.27
C VAL A 4 -12.44 10.77 -9.67
N ASN A 5 -11.44 10.17 -10.31
CA ASN A 5 -11.16 10.39 -11.72
C ASN A 5 -12.20 9.60 -12.53
N TRP A 6 -12.92 10.27 -13.43
CA TRP A 6 -14.00 9.70 -14.21
C TRP A 6 -13.66 9.75 -15.70
N ASP A 7 -13.79 8.61 -16.37
CA ASP A 7 -13.71 8.55 -17.83
C ASP A 7 -15.13 8.70 -18.43
N PRO A 8 -15.39 9.75 -19.24
CA PRO A 8 -16.71 9.95 -19.84
C PRO A 8 -17.04 8.96 -20.97
N VAL A 9 -16.04 8.31 -21.57
CA VAL A 9 -16.19 7.34 -22.67
C VAL A 9 -16.47 5.96 -22.11
N ASP A 10 -15.62 5.50 -21.20
CA ASP A 10 -15.73 4.16 -20.61
C ASP A 10 -16.72 4.11 -19.43
N GLN A 11 -17.25 5.27 -19.02
CA GLN A 11 -18.20 5.44 -17.91
C GLN A 11 -17.76 4.71 -16.64
N THR A 12 -16.48 4.83 -16.32
CA THR A 12 -15.87 4.12 -15.20
C THR A 12 -14.98 5.04 -14.37
N VAL A 13 -14.75 4.64 -13.13
CA VAL A 13 -13.81 5.29 -12.22
C VAL A 13 -12.41 4.82 -12.56
N LEU A 14 -11.50 5.77 -12.79
CA LEU A 14 -10.09 5.52 -13.04
C LEU A 14 -9.26 5.67 -11.76
N ALA A 15 -8.28 4.78 -11.58
CA ALA A 15 -7.23 4.96 -10.58
C ALA A 15 -6.25 6.07 -11.01
N ASN A 16 -5.45 6.59 -10.07
CA ASN A 16 -4.49 7.66 -10.36
C ASN A 16 -3.46 7.25 -11.43
N GLU A 17 -3.02 6.00 -11.39
CA GLU A 17 -2.02 5.43 -12.31
C GLU A 17 -2.59 5.18 -13.72
N GLN A 18 -3.92 5.19 -13.88
CA GLN A 18 -4.59 5.01 -15.18
C GLN A 18 -4.79 6.35 -15.92
N VAL A 19 -4.35 7.45 -15.32
CA VAL A 19 -4.40 8.80 -15.89
C VAL A 19 -3.00 9.19 -16.34
N ILE A 20 -2.82 9.35 -17.64
CA ILE A 20 -1.56 9.78 -18.26
C ILE A 20 -1.82 11.16 -18.88
N ASP A 21 -1.06 12.17 -18.46
CA ASP A 21 -1.20 13.57 -18.91
C ASP A 21 -2.65 14.11 -18.85
N GLY A 22 -3.39 13.72 -17.81
CA GLY A 22 -4.78 14.16 -17.61
C GLY A 22 -5.80 13.46 -18.52
N ARG A 23 -5.40 12.38 -19.20
CA ARG A 23 -6.25 11.58 -20.08
C ARG A 23 -6.31 10.13 -19.64
N GLY A 24 -7.44 9.47 -19.89
CA GLY A 24 -7.58 8.04 -19.66
C GLY A 24 -6.65 7.26 -20.59
N TRP A 25 -5.85 6.34 -20.04
CA TRP A 25 -4.86 5.58 -20.80
C TRP A 25 -5.41 4.73 -21.96
N ARG A 26 -6.68 4.32 -21.93
CA ARG A 26 -7.35 3.54 -22.99
C ARG A 26 -8.09 4.41 -23.98
N SER A 27 -8.88 5.35 -23.48
CA SER A 27 -9.84 6.10 -24.29
C SER A 27 -9.25 7.41 -24.81
N GLY A 28 -8.12 7.86 -24.24
CA GLY A 28 -7.48 9.13 -24.57
C GLY A 28 -8.35 10.36 -24.24
N ALA A 29 -9.49 10.15 -23.59
CA ALA A 29 -10.46 11.17 -23.21
C ALA A 29 -9.94 11.97 -22.01
N VAL A 30 -10.32 13.24 -21.96
CA VAL A 30 -9.98 14.11 -20.82
C VAL A 30 -10.69 13.60 -19.58
N VAL A 31 -9.93 13.35 -18.51
CA VAL A 31 -10.44 12.84 -17.25
C VAL A 31 -11.20 13.94 -16.52
N GLU A 32 -12.42 13.66 -16.09
CA GLU A 32 -13.21 14.56 -15.25
C GLU A 32 -13.06 14.20 -13.76
N ARG A 33 -13.14 15.20 -12.87
CA ARG A 33 -13.26 14.96 -11.43
C ARG A 33 -14.72 14.98 -11.03
N ARG A 34 -15.20 13.87 -10.46
CA ARG A 34 -16.58 13.77 -9.94
C ARG A 34 -16.57 13.44 -8.46
N GLU A 35 -17.52 14.00 -7.74
CA GLU A 35 -17.82 13.60 -6.36
C GLU A 35 -18.85 12.48 -6.39
N ILE A 36 -18.40 11.25 -6.11
CA ILE A 36 -19.26 10.07 -6.08
C ILE A 36 -19.30 9.52 -4.65
N PRO A 37 -20.48 9.13 -4.14
CA PRO A 37 -20.57 8.38 -2.89
C PRO A 37 -19.96 6.98 -3.08
N GLN A 38 -18.70 6.83 -2.68
CA GLN A 38 -17.97 5.56 -2.72
C GLN A 38 -18.09 4.85 -1.36
N TRP A 39 -18.28 3.53 -1.39
CA TRP A 39 -18.21 2.69 -0.20
C TRP A 39 -16.75 2.44 0.17
N PHE A 40 -16.36 2.79 1.40
CA PHE A 40 -15.03 2.53 1.93
C PHE A 40 -15.10 1.40 2.96
N ILE A 41 -14.26 0.39 2.77
CA ILE A 41 -13.99 -0.59 3.82
C ILE A 41 -13.09 0.10 4.85
N ARG A 42 -13.41 -0.04 6.14
CA ARG A 42 -12.65 0.55 7.26
C ARG A 42 -11.34 -0.19 7.53
N ILE A 43 -10.51 -0.37 6.50
CA ILE A 43 -9.24 -1.08 6.60
C ILE A 43 -8.24 -0.39 7.55
N THR A 44 -8.38 0.92 7.74
CA THR A 44 -7.57 1.69 8.71
C THR A 44 -7.72 1.18 10.15
N ALA A 45 -8.86 0.56 10.50
CA ALA A 45 -9.04 -0.08 11.81
C ALA A 45 -8.14 -1.32 12.00
N TYR A 46 -7.66 -1.92 10.90
CA TYR A 46 -6.81 -3.10 10.90
C TYR A 46 -5.34 -2.78 10.62
N ALA A 47 -4.97 -1.50 10.53
CA ALA A 47 -3.62 -1.08 10.15
C ALA A 47 -2.54 -1.68 11.08
N GLU A 48 -2.78 -1.68 12.39
CA GLU A 48 -1.85 -2.24 13.38
C GLU A 48 -1.74 -3.76 13.30
N GLU A 49 -2.87 -4.47 13.10
CA GLU A 49 -2.90 -5.93 12.96
C GLU A 49 -2.17 -6.38 11.68
N LEU A 50 -2.40 -5.69 10.57
CA LEU A 50 -1.73 -5.94 9.29
C LEU A 50 -0.23 -5.69 9.40
N LEU A 51 0.19 -4.62 10.09
CA LEU A 51 1.60 -4.32 10.33
C LEU A 51 2.25 -5.36 11.24
N ALA A 52 1.60 -5.76 12.33
CA ALA A 52 2.08 -6.80 13.23
C ALA A 52 2.18 -8.16 12.53
N GLY A 53 1.25 -8.47 11.62
CA GLY A 53 1.30 -9.65 10.76
C GLY A 53 2.51 -9.64 9.81
N LEU A 54 2.78 -8.50 9.16
CA LEU A 54 3.95 -8.34 8.30
C LEU A 54 5.25 -8.47 9.08
N ILE A 55 5.32 -7.89 10.28
CA ILE A 55 6.47 -8.03 11.17
C ILE A 55 6.63 -9.51 11.55
N ARG A 56 5.60 -10.18 12.06
CA ARG A 56 5.66 -11.61 12.40
C ARG A 56 6.16 -12.48 11.24
N TRP A 57 5.72 -12.19 10.02
CA TRP A 57 6.14 -12.93 8.83
C TRP A 57 7.62 -12.66 8.47
N THR A 58 8.07 -11.41 8.59
CA THR A 58 9.44 -11.01 8.23
C THR A 58 10.49 -11.40 9.28
N VAL A 59 10.20 -11.31 10.58
CA VAL A 59 11.10 -11.83 11.65
C VAL A 59 11.00 -13.35 11.86
N GLY A 60 10.01 -14.02 11.25
CA GLY A 60 9.92 -15.49 11.21
C GLY A 60 10.85 -16.16 10.19
N LEU A 61 11.50 -15.38 9.31
CA LEU A 61 12.44 -15.84 8.29
C LEU A 61 13.76 -15.08 8.49
N LYS A 62 14.63 -15.35 9.47
CA LYS A 62 15.48 -16.55 9.73
C LYS A 62 16.51 -16.15 10.84
N PRO A 63 17.45 -17.01 11.31
CA PRO A 63 17.69 -18.43 11.00
C PRO A 63 17.80 -19.32 12.25
N SER A 64 17.80 -20.64 12.04
CA SER A 64 18.58 -21.56 12.86
C SER A 64 20.07 -21.13 12.85
N ALA A 65 20.51 -20.35 13.83
CA ALA A 65 21.91 -20.29 14.25
C ALA A 65 21.93 -20.96 15.64
N SER A 66 22.61 -22.06 15.94
CA SER A 66 23.84 -22.62 15.36
C SER A 66 24.84 -21.54 14.94
N CYS A 67 25.14 -20.60 15.84
CA CYS A 67 26.47 -20.04 15.92
C CYS A 67 26.68 -19.43 17.31
N ASN A 68 27.21 -20.25 18.18
CA ASN A 68 27.74 -19.92 19.49
C ASN A 68 29.16 -19.36 19.31
N GLU A 69 29.24 -18.12 18.84
CA GLU A 69 30.42 -17.27 18.84
C GLU A 69 29.88 -15.84 19.03
N THR A 70 30.18 -15.06 20.05
CA THR A 70 31.36 -14.93 20.90
C THR A 70 30.92 -14.19 22.17
N GLY A 71 31.42 -14.62 23.32
CA GLY A 71 31.38 -13.81 24.53
C GLY A 71 32.25 -12.58 24.36
N LEU A 72 31.63 -11.42 24.14
CA LEU A 72 32.28 -10.13 24.35
C LEU A 72 32.31 -9.89 25.86
N GLU A 73 33.41 -10.29 26.51
CA GLU A 73 33.75 -9.80 27.83
C GLU A 73 33.96 -8.29 27.78
N LYS A 74 33.31 -7.59 28.71
CA LYS A 74 33.70 -6.23 29.08
C LYS A 74 35.07 -6.29 29.72
N VAL A 75 36.13 -5.93 29.01
CA VAL A 75 37.39 -5.54 29.66
C VAL A 75 37.30 -4.05 29.94
N GLY A 76 36.86 -3.72 31.15
CA GLY A 76 37.13 -2.44 31.78
C GLY A 76 38.28 -2.62 32.76
N ALA A 77 39.46 -2.11 32.40
CA ALA A 77 40.55 -1.68 33.27
C ALA A 77 41.41 -0.68 32.50
#